data_AF-A0A2D7PP98-F1
#
_entry.id   AF-A0A2D7PP98-F1
#
_cell.length_a   1.000
_cell.length_b   1.000
_cell.length_c   1.000
_cell.angle_alpha   90.00
_cell.angle_beta   90.00
_cell.angle_gamma   90.00
#
_symmetry.space_group_name_H-M   'P 1'
#
loop_
_entity.id
_entity.type
_entity.pdbx_description
1 polymer ?
#
loop_
_entity_poly.entity_id
_entity_poly.type
_entity_poly.pdbx_seq_one_letter_code
_entity_poly.pdbx_strand_id
1 'polypeptide(L)'
;MSGRLRVHKSFERGTAGIAILFAMTLGLLLGCGGGSGSSSGPRPNIDDLNARIARGPNATATDGVYTGGKGVIVRNALDGFEENSNLAVVPATFWVNDIFSPSQFYPNEGSTNPPLAPQCPSGAWNCPGGSQGPSPFDYVGVGYVIGSQMDKVIEDFQSIQEPTYNKGTFYAVDSNASDQRCRYDSQGLPNYNYTCRSFDGAVAGTLLCPGNQPCTWKTDLAQKGPGQYVPSEGGGRGCHAAPDQSEFVFDQTQTPPGASLVLTQNEACQCPASPGDASKVLENGWEQWVNSFVQSTNGWGTGASKPSWALDLTACWHNNVRDMINLQNWIYFDRLKWSNQTVPITNWTASPPDSLRPFWGWNELPVDRLVVSNRANWDAVVIKLPAQACPNNASAATLSCVQDLNNAQYGLKPQLDAWYLQGYLSDGDPVVLVREFDDGSGSNNFTREFFCDNYQGGGYRIVSDPGADLNCYIERTN
;
A
#
# COMPACT_ATOMS: atom_id res chain seq x y z
N MET A 1 21.72 3.49 -47.03
CA MET A 1 21.93 2.03 -47.10
C MET A 1 20.73 1.37 -46.46
N SER A 2 19.92 0.71 -47.28
CA SER A 2 18.64 0.08 -46.91
C SER A 2 18.88 -1.37 -46.50
N GLY A 3 18.52 -1.71 -45.26
CA GLY A 3 18.63 -3.06 -44.72
C GLY A 3 17.26 -3.58 -44.33
N ARG A 4 16.66 -4.38 -45.23
CA ARG A 4 15.48 -5.22 -44.97
C ARG A 4 15.86 -6.34 -44.01
N LEU A 5 15.03 -6.60 -43.00
CA LEU A 5 15.00 -7.91 -42.33
C LEU A 5 13.65 -8.58 -42.59
N ARG A 6 13.73 -9.79 -43.16
CA ARG A 6 12.61 -10.68 -43.49
C ARG A 6 12.14 -11.39 -42.22
N VAL A 7 10.83 -11.46 -42.04
CA VAL A 7 10.19 -12.43 -41.14
C VAL A 7 9.54 -13.51 -42.01
N HIS A 8 9.99 -14.75 -41.84
CA HIS A 8 9.27 -15.95 -42.26
C HIS A 8 9.73 -17.13 -41.40
N LYS A 9 8.81 -17.70 -40.60
CA LYS A 9 8.36 -19.08 -40.81
C LYS A 9 7.20 -19.44 -39.87
N SER A 10 6.15 -19.90 -40.54
CA SER A 10 5.02 -20.69 -40.04
C SER A 10 5.46 -21.94 -39.29
N PHE A 11 4.75 -22.26 -38.21
CA PHE A 11 4.67 -23.61 -37.68
C PHE A 11 3.19 -24.01 -37.56
N GLU A 12 2.73 -24.76 -38.55
CA GLU A 12 1.59 -25.67 -38.43
C GLU A 12 2.09 -27.01 -37.86
N ARG A 13 1.34 -27.57 -36.92
CA ARG A 13 1.21 -28.99 -36.50
C ARG A 13 0.51 -28.96 -35.15
N GLY A 14 -0.52 -29.72 -34.85
CA GLY A 14 -1.24 -30.78 -35.53
C GLY A 14 -2.18 -31.33 -34.45
N THR A 15 -3.48 -31.30 -34.71
CA THR A 15 -4.51 -31.76 -33.78
C THR A 15 -4.50 -33.29 -33.71
N ALA A 16 -4.02 -33.84 -32.59
CA ALA A 16 -4.27 -35.23 -32.20
C ALA A 16 -5.35 -35.23 -31.12
N GLY A 17 -6.53 -35.73 -31.47
CA GLY A 17 -7.66 -35.86 -30.56
C GLY A 17 -7.39 -36.91 -29.49
N ILE A 18 -7.57 -36.51 -28.24
CA ILE A 18 -7.75 -37.42 -27.11
C ILE A 18 -9.19 -37.25 -26.64
N ALA A 19 -10.01 -38.26 -26.90
CA ALA A 19 -11.35 -38.38 -26.36
C ALA A 19 -11.25 -38.71 -24.87
N ILE A 20 -11.47 -37.71 -24.02
CA ILE A 20 -11.64 -37.89 -22.57
C ILE A 20 -13.12 -38.15 -22.31
N LEU A 21 -13.41 -39.38 -21.88
CA LEU A 21 -14.71 -39.84 -21.44
C LEU A 21 -15.04 -39.18 -20.08
N PHE A 22 -15.79 -38.08 -20.08
CA PHE A 22 -16.33 -37.51 -18.85
C PHE A 22 -17.56 -38.29 -18.41
N ALA A 23 -17.42 -39.06 -17.33
CA ALA A 23 -18.55 -39.60 -16.59
C ALA A 23 -19.26 -38.45 -15.86
N MET A 24 -20.45 -38.06 -16.34
CA MET A 24 -21.36 -37.18 -15.61
C MET A 24 -21.95 -37.95 -14.43
N THR A 25 -21.34 -37.81 -13.25
CA THR A 25 -22.03 -38.09 -11.98
C THR A 25 -23.03 -36.96 -11.72
N LEU A 26 -24.31 -37.28 -11.94
CA LEU A 26 -25.47 -36.48 -11.57
C LEU A 26 -25.56 -36.45 -10.03
N GLY A 27 -24.86 -35.49 -9.41
CA GLY A 27 -24.97 -35.20 -7.99
C GLY A 27 -26.19 -34.35 -7.71
N LEU A 28 -27.09 -34.85 -6.85
CA LEU A 28 -28.23 -34.12 -6.30
C LEU A 28 -27.79 -32.74 -5.76
N LEU A 29 -28.27 -31.68 -6.39
CA LEU A 29 -28.29 -30.34 -5.81
C LEU A 29 -29.41 -30.30 -4.76
N LEU A 30 -29.05 -30.61 -3.52
CA LEU A 30 -29.83 -30.20 -2.35
C LEU A 30 -29.80 -28.68 -2.29
N GLY A 31 -30.95 -28.07 -2.60
CA GLY A 31 -31.17 -26.64 -2.47
C GLY A 31 -31.03 -26.21 -1.01
N CYS A 32 -29.87 -25.64 -0.67
CA CYS A 32 -29.77 -24.74 0.47
C CYS A 32 -30.56 -23.48 0.10
N GLY A 33 -31.78 -23.36 0.60
CA GLY A 33 -32.48 -22.09 0.69
C GLY A 33 -31.66 -21.16 1.57
N GLY A 34 -30.75 -20.40 0.95
CA GLY A 34 -30.06 -19.29 1.58
C GLY A 34 -31.08 -18.21 1.88
N GLY A 35 -31.65 -18.26 3.09
CA GLY A 35 -32.33 -17.11 3.63
C GLY A 35 -31.35 -15.94 3.60
N SER A 36 -31.69 -14.91 2.85
CA SER A 36 -31.07 -13.59 2.93
C SER A 36 -31.41 -12.99 4.30
N GLY A 37 -30.85 -13.58 5.35
CA GLY A 37 -30.70 -12.92 6.63
C GLY A 37 -29.79 -11.75 6.34
N SER A 38 -30.38 -10.56 6.21
CA SER A 38 -29.68 -9.30 6.35
C SER A 38 -28.99 -9.35 7.70
N SER A 39 -27.76 -9.85 7.72
CA SER A 39 -26.86 -9.71 8.84
C SER A 39 -26.48 -8.24 8.84
N SER A 40 -27.38 -7.40 9.37
CA SER A 40 -27.05 -6.07 9.82
C SER A 40 -26.14 -6.24 11.02
N GLY A 41 -24.89 -6.65 10.75
CA GLY A 41 -23.80 -6.39 11.67
C GLY A 41 -23.86 -4.91 12.06
N PRO A 42 -23.42 -4.55 13.27
CA PRO A 42 -23.42 -3.16 13.69
C PRO A 42 -22.73 -2.34 12.60
N ARG A 43 -23.45 -1.37 12.02
CA ARG A 43 -22.87 -0.45 11.04
C ARG A 43 -21.73 0.30 11.73
N PRO A 44 -20.60 0.54 11.05
CA PRO A 44 -19.44 1.12 11.69
C PRO A 44 -19.70 2.56 12.08
N ASN A 45 -19.66 2.82 13.38
CA ASN A 45 -19.79 4.17 13.89
C ASN A 45 -18.58 5.01 13.41
N ILE A 46 -18.84 6.11 12.69
CA ILE A 46 -17.78 7.02 12.21
C ILE A 46 -16.94 7.57 13.38
N ASP A 47 -17.56 7.80 14.53
CA ASP A 47 -16.85 8.23 15.74
C ASP A 47 -15.93 7.14 16.26
N ASP A 48 -16.30 5.85 16.14
CA ASP A 48 -15.42 4.72 16.48
C ASP A 48 -14.22 4.66 15.53
N LEU A 49 -14.43 4.83 14.22
CA LEU A 49 -13.31 4.89 13.25
C LEU A 49 -12.38 6.08 13.53
N ASN A 50 -12.94 7.26 13.80
CA ASN A 50 -12.17 8.45 14.18
C ASN A 50 -11.41 8.27 15.50
N ALA A 51 -12.03 7.62 16.50
CA ALA A 51 -11.36 7.29 17.76
C ALA A 51 -10.21 6.30 17.55
N ARG A 52 -10.38 5.31 16.65
CA ARG A 52 -9.32 4.36 16.29
C ARG A 52 -8.13 5.04 15.62
N ILE A 53 -8.34 6.08 14.82
CA ILE A 53 -7.23 6.81 14.19
C ILE A 53 -6.77 8.04 14.97
N ALA A 54 -7.34 8.30 16.16
CA ALA A 54 -7.06 9.51 16.92
C ALA A 54 -5.56 9.68 17.20
N ARG A 55 -5.07 10.91 17.10
CA ARG A 55 -3.68 11.24 17.44
C ARG A 55 -3.47 11.16 18.95
N GLY A 56 -2.30 10.70 19.38
CA GLY A 56 -1.90 10.81 20.78
C GLY A 56 -1.88 12.29 21.24
N PRO A 57 -2.35 12.63 22.45
CA PRO A 57 -2.40 14.02 22.91
C PRO A 57 -1.02 14.68 23.03
N ASN A 58 0.02 13.87 23.19
CA ASN A 58 1.42 14.30 23.29
C ASN A 58 2.25 13.87 22.07
N ALA A 59 1.60 13.36 21.01
CA ALA A 59 2.32 12.88 19.85
C ALA A 59 2.95 14.06 19.10
N THR A 60 4.28 14.05 19.06
CA THR A 60 5.07 14.89 18.17
C THR A 60 5.69 14.03 17.07
N ALA A 61 6.49 14.65 16.22
CA ALA A 61 7.36 13.96 15.27
C ALA A 61 8.25 12.87 15.91
N THR A 62 8.67 13.08 17.16
CA THR A 62 9.78 12.36 17.79
C THR A 62 9.43 11.74 19.14
N ASP A 63 8.37 12.22 19.80
CA ASP A 63 7.98 11.82 21.16
C ASP A 63 6.49 11.48 21.22
N GLY A 64 6.10 10.59 22.13
CA GLY A 64 4.69 10.29 22.39
C GLY A 64 3.91 9.69 21.22
N VAL A 65 4.62 9.25 20.15
CA VAL A 65 4.04 8.69 18.92
C VAL A 65 3.17 7.47 19.23
N TYR A 66 2.07 7.29 18.51
CA TYR A 66 1.23 6.09 18.59
C TYR A 66 0.76 5.76 20.02
N THR A 67 0.26 6.78 20.71
CA THR A 67 -0.36 6.67 22.04
C THR A 67 -1.85 7.02 22.04
N GLY A 68 -2.40 7.42 20.89
CA GLY A 68 -3.81 7.72 20.70
C GLY A 68 -4.61 6.47 20.33
N GLY A 69 -5.23 6.49 19.16
CA GLY A 69 -5.98 5.36 18.63
C GLY A 69 -5.07 4.23 18.15
N LYS A 70 -5.59 2.98 18.19
CA LYS A 70 -4.86 1.77 17.77
C LYS A 70 -4.75 1.60 16.25
N GLY A 71 -5.36 2.49 15.48
CA GLY A 71 -5.39 2.53 14.02
C GLY A 71 -6.37 1.59 13.37
N VAL A 72 -6.42 1.68 12.04
CA VAL A 72 -7.26 0.85 11.15
C VAL A 72 -6.44 0.41 9.94
N ILE A 73 -6.89 -0.66 9.28
CA ILE A 73 -6.38 -1.09 7.99
C ILE A 73 -7.27 -0.54 6.89
N VAL A 74 -6.65 0.02 5.85
CA VAL A 74 -7.32 0.44 4.63
C VAL A 74 -6.65 -0.18 3.43
N ARG A 75 -7.47 -0.69 2.50
CA ARG A 75 -6.97 -1.35 1.30
C ARG A 75 -7.91 -1.13 0.12
N ASN A 76 -7.30 -1.02 -1.05
CA ASN A 76 -7.98 -1.04 -2.33
C ASN A 76 -7.97 -2.46 -2.90
N ALA A 77 -9.14 -2.99 -3.23
CA ALA A 77 -9.30 -4.36 -3.73
C ALA A 77 -9.12 -4.50 -5.26
N LEU A 78 -8.93 -3.38 -5.96
CA LEU A 78 -8.80 -3.35 -7.42
C LEU A 78 -7.34 -3.20 -7.86
N ASP A 79 -6.40 -3.85 -7.18
CA ASP A 79 -4.98 -3.88 -7.55
C ASP A 79 -4.56 -5.23 -8.16
N GLY A 80 -5.47 -6.21 -8.24
CA GLY A 80 -5.25 -7.55 -8.78
C GLY A 80 -4.65 -8.55 -7.79
N PHE A 81 -4.33 -8.12 -6.57
CA PHE A 81 -3.73 -9.01 -5.56
C PHE A 81 -4.79 -9.89 -4.87
N GLU A 82 -6.02 -9.42 -4.70
CA GLU A 82 -7.15 -10.19 -4.13
C GLU A 82 -7.41 -11.49 -4.88
N GLU A 83 -7.44 -11.40 -6.21
CA GLU A 83 -7.80 -12.53 -7.08
C GLU A 83 -6.61 -13.47 -7.30
N ASN A 84 -5.40 -13.05 -6.93
CA ASN A 84 -4.20 -13.85 -7.12
C ASN A 84 -4.08 -14.95 -6.07
N SER A 85 -4.59 -16.14 -6.41
CA SER A 85 -4.52 -17.34 -5.57
C SER A 85 -3.10 -17.82 -5.24
N ASN A 86 -2.06 -17.34 -5.95
CA ASN A 86 -0.68 -17.66 -5.57
C ASN A 86 -0.24 -16.93 -4.30
N LEU A 87 -0.87 -15.81 -3.96
CA LEU A 87 -0.51 -14.99 -2.81
C LEU A 87 -1.23 -15.43 -1.54
N ALA A 88 -0.48 -15.41 -0.44
CA ALA A 88 -1.00 -15.58 0.91
C ALA A 88 -1.19 -14.22 1.60
N VAL A 89 -0.42 -13.21 1.21
CA VAL A 89 -0.56 -11.83 1.68
C VAL A 89 -0.83 -10.85 0.54
N VAL A 90 -1.44 -9.74 0.89
CA VAL A 90 -1.70 -8.60 0.00
C VAL A 90 -1.32 -7.29 0.70
N PRO A 91 -0.98 -6.22 -0.02
CA PRO A 91 -0.49 -4.99 0.59
C PRO A 91 -1.62 -4.13 1.17
N ALA A 92 -1.54 -3.68 2.42
CA ALA A 92 -2.52 -2.75 2.98
C ALA A 92 -1.85 -1.53 3.61
N THR A 93 -2.60 -0.45 3.79
CA THR A 93 -2.14 0.68 4.60
C THR A 93 -2.65 0.57 6.02
N PHE A 94 -1.79 0.89 6.98
CA PHE A 94 -2.19 1.21 8.34
C PHE A 94 -2.40 2.72 8.51
N TRP A 95 -3.58 3.12 9.00
CA TRP A 95 -3.91 4.52 9.26
C TRP A 95 -4.00 4.83 10.74
N VAL A 96 -3.32 5.90 11.14
CA VAL A 96 -3.44 6.61 12.42
C VAL A 96 -2.98 8.06 12.23
N ASN A 97 -3.53 9.00 13.00
CA ASN A 97 -3.17 10.43 12.91
C ASN A 97 -1.84 10.79 13.58
N ASP A 98 -1.09 9.78 14.04
CA ASP A 98 0.32 9.86 14.39
C ASP A 98 1.25 9.77 13.17
N ILE A 99 0.73 9.43 11.97
CA ILE A 99 1.49 9.49 10.72
C ILE A 99 1.13 10.79 9.98
N PHE A 100 2.12 11.66 9.80
CA PHE A 100 1.92 13.04 9.34
C PHE A 100 2.02 13.24 7.83
N SER A 101 2.47 12.22 7.08
CA SER A 101 2.54 12.27 5.62
C SER A 101 1.13 12.32 5.00
N PRO A 102 0.91 13.07 3.90
CA PRO A 102 -0.33 13.02 3.13
C PRO A 102 -0.36 11.79 2.21
N SER A 103 -1.51 11.54 1.59
CA SER A 103 -1.68 10.56 0.51
C SER A 103 -1.32 9.13 0.93
N GLN A 104 -1.90 8.68 2.05
CA GLN A 104 -1.67 7.32 2.60
C GLN A 104 -2.59 6.26 1.97
N PHE A 105 -3.25 6.57 0.87
CA PHE A 105 -4.06 5.60 0.13
C PHE A 105 -3.35 5.32 -1.19
N TYR A 106 -3.17 4.05 -1.55
CA TYR A 106 -2.61 3.71 -2.84
C TYR A 106 -3.48 4.32 -3.95
N PRO A 107 -2.94 5.22 -4.78
CA PRO A 107 -3.77 5.97 -5.71
C PRO A 107 -4.37 5.03 -6.77
N ASN A 108 -5.65 5.24 -7.06
CA ASN A 108 -6.30 4.60 -8.18
C ASN A 108 -5.89 5.29 -9.48
N GLU A 109 -5.50 4.51 -10.49
CA GLU A 109 -5.53 5.00 -11.85
C GLU A 109 -6.99 5.16 -12.26
N GLY A 110 -7.42 6.32 -12.74
CA GLY A 110 -8.78 6.52 -13.27
C GLY A 110 -9.11 5.65 -14.51
N SER A 111 -8.33 4.62 -14.81
CA SER A 111 -8.45 3.68 -15.93
C SER A 111 -9.08 2.37 -15.47
N THR A 112 -10.09 1.89 -16.20
CA THR A 112 -10.91 0.73 -15.81
C THR A 112 -10.36 -0.63 -16.20
N ASN A 113 -9.22 -0.76 -16.92
CA ASN A 113 -8.64 -2.08 -17.20
C ASN A 113 -7.31 -2.09 -17.98
N PRO A 114 -6.30 -2.88 -17.54
CA PRO A 114 -5.97 -3.15 -16.15
C PRO A 114 -5.37 -1.89 -15.49
N PRO A 115 -5.48 -1.73 -14.17
CA PRO A 115 -4.73 -0.71 -13.46
C PRO A 115 -3.25 -1.07 -13.58
N LEU A 116 -2.49 -0.28 -14.33
CA LEU A 116 -1.04 -0.35 -14.28
C LEU A 116 -0.58 0.52 -13.09
N ALA A 117 0.70 0.48 -12.73
CA ALA A 117 1.20 1.25 -11.59
C ALA A 117 0.97 2.76 -11.81
N PRO A 118 0.60 3.57 -10.78
CA PRO A 118 0.05 4.93 -10.87
C PRO A 118 0.73 5.87 -11.86
N GLN A 119 0.41 5.72 -13.14
CA GLN A 119 1.03 6.44 -14.22
C GLN A 119 0.16 7.63 -14.62
N CYS A 120 0.81 8.73 -14.99
CA CYS A 120 0.11 9.77 -15.73
C CYS A 120 -0.45 9.18 -17.03
N PRO A 121 -1.43 9.82 -17.69
CA PRO A 121 -1.91 9.39 -19.01
C PRO A 121 -0.81 9.23 -20.07
N SER A 122 0.37 9.83 -19.86
CA SER A 122 1.57 9.69 -20.70
C SER A 122 2.38 8.41 -20.45
N GLY A 123 1.99 7.54 -19.51
CA GLY A 123 2.76 6.35 -19.11
C GLY A 123 4.03 6.68 -18.31
N ALA A 124 4.20 7.93 -17.89
CA ALA A 124 5.31 8.36 -17.05
C ALA A 124 4.82 8.62 -15.63
N TRP A 125 5.74 8.61 -14.65
CA TRP A 125 5.47 9.04 -13.28
C TRP A 125 5.63 10.56 -13.08
N ASN A 126 6.05 11.25 -14.14
CA ASN A 126 6.32 12.69 -14.15
C ASN A 126 5.03 13.42 -14.54
N CYS A 127 4.13 13.67 -13.59
CA CYS A 127 2.89 14.41 -13.85
C CYS A 127 3.08 15.89 -13.48
N PRO A 128 3.51 16.78 -14.38
CA PRO A 128 3.37 18.20 -14.15
C PRO A 128 1.88 18.51 -14.12
N GLY A 129 1.33 18.85 -12.95
CA GLY A 129 -0.03 19.33 -12.85
C GLY A 129 -0.32 20.37 -13.94
N GLY A 130 -1.42 20.22 -14.68
CA GLY A 130 -1.77 21.08 -15.81
C GLY A 130 -2.13 20.33 -17.09
N SER A 131 -1.58 20.76 -18.24
CA SER A 131 -2.00 20.34 -19.59
C SER A 131 -1.87 18.84 -19.93
N GLN A 132 -1.24 18.04 -19.06
CA GLN A 132 -1.05 16.58 -19.26
C GLN A 132 -2.05 15.71 -18.48
N GLY A 133 -3.03 16.32 -17.82
CA GLY A 133 -4.09 15.62 -17.08
C GLY A 133 -3.86 15.58 -15.57
N PRO A 134 -4.82 14.99 -14.82
CA PRO A 134 -4.74 14.91 -13.37
C PRO A 134 -3.60 13.99 -12.93
N SER A 135 -2.95 14.34 -11.82
CA SER A 135 -2.02 13.46 -11.13
C SER A 135 -2.78 12.27 -10.50
N PRO A 136 -2.18 11.08 -10.35
CA PRO A 136 -2.79 9.98 -9.60
C PRO A 136 -3.27 10.38 -8.19
N PHE A 137 -2.61 11.36 -7.59
CA PHE A 137 -2.94 11.89 -6.27
C PHE A 137 -4.16 12.82 -6.26
N ASP A 138 -4.64 13.26 -7.43
CA ASP A 138 -5.83 14.11 -7.59
C ASP A 138 -7.12 13.30 -7.71
N TYR A 139 -7.04 11.98 -7.85
CA TYR A 139 -8.21 11.11 -7.93
C TYR A 139 -8.75 10.75 -6.56
N VAL A 140 -10.07 10.54 -6.51
CA VAL A 140 -10.72 9.85 -5.41
C VAL A 140 -10.29 8.39 -5.43
N GLY A 141 -10.01 7.83 -4.25
CA GLY A 141 -9.76 6.39 -4.07
C GLY A 141 -10.98 5.69 -3.48
N VAL A 142 -11.26 4.46 -3.91
CA VAL A 142 -12.27 3.58 -3.30
C VAL A 142 -11.54 2.36 -2.76
N GLY A 143 -11.82 2.04 -1.49
CA GLY A 143 -11.24 0.95 -0.73
C GLY A 143 -12.23 0.37 0.26
N TYR A 144 -11.78 -0.51 1.14
CA TYR A 144 -12.48 -0.88 2.35
C TYR A 144 -11.63 -0.55 3.58
N VAL A 145 -12.30 -0.38 4.73
CA VAL A 145 -11.67 -0.15 6.03
C VAL A 145 -11.99 -1.30 6.98
N ILE A 146 -10.98 -1.72 7.74
CA ILE A 146 -11.08 -2.69 8.84
C ILE A 146 -10.51 -2.03 10.10
N GLY A 147 -11.39 -1.74 11.04
CA GLY A 147 -11.11 -1.26 12.39
C GLY A 147 -11.66 -2.20 13.47
N SER A 148 -12.85 -2.77 13.31
CA SER A 148 -13.48 -3.61 14.33
C SER A 148 -12.93 -5.04 14.38
N GLN A 149 -12.33 -5.52 13.28
CA GLN A 149 -11.82 -6.90 13.15
C GLN A 149 -10.29 -6.97 13.11
N MET A 150 -9.62 -5.96 13.67
CA MET A 150 -8.16 -5.84 13.62
C MET A 150 -7.41 -7.01 14.26
N ASP A 151 -7.97 -7.66 15.28
CA ASP A 151 -7.37 -8.87 15.90
C ASP A 151 -7.29 -10.08 14.94
N LYS A 152 -8.04 -10.07 13.83
CA LYS A 152 -7.91 -11.09 12.77
C LYS A 152 -6.82 -10.75 11.75
N VAL A 153 -6.53 -9.46 11.59
CA VAL A 153 -5.59 -8.95 10.58
C VAL A 153 -4.17 -8.85 11.14
N ILE A 154 -4.06 -8.36 12.38
CA ILE A 154 -2.79 -8.14 13.08
C ILE A 154 -2.78 -9.03 14.32
N GLU A 155 -1.78 -9.90 14.40
CA GLU A 155 -1.57 -10.75 15.57
C GLU A 155 -1.34 -9.90 16.82
N ASP A 156 -2.07 -10.18 17.91
CA ASP A 156 -1.92 -9.47 19.19
C ASP A 156 -2.16 -7.96 19.09
N PHE A 157 -3.15 -7.57 18.27
CA PHE A 157 -3.51 -6.18 18.03
C PHE A 157 -3.83 -5.41 19.33
N GLN A 158 -4.30 -6.10 20.38
CA GLN A 158 -4.55 -5.44 21.66
C GLN A 158 -3.31 -4.81 22.29
N SER A 159 -2.13 -5.39 22.06
CA SER A 159 -0.84 -4.89 22.54
C SER A 159 -0.05 -4.13 21.47
N ILE A 160 -0.65 -3.79 20.33
CA ILE A 160 0.08 -3.17 19.20
C ILE A 160 0.76 -1.84 19.55
N GLN A 161 0.19 -1.08 20.50
CA GLN A 161 0.75 0.20 20.96
C GLN A 161 1.87 0.04 21.97
N GLU A 162 2.08 -1.16 22.53
CA GLU A 162 3.13 -1.39 23.52
C GLU A 162 4.51 -1.22 22.89
N PRO A 163 5.46 -0.54 23.56
CA PRO A 163 6.83 -0.39 23.06
C PRO A 163 7.54 -1.73 22.78
N THR A 164 7.08 -2.81 23.40
CA THR A 164 7.65 -4.16 23.26
C THR A 164 6.99 -5.00 22.16
N TYR A 165 5.96 -4.49 21.48
CA TYR A 165 5.28 -5.21 20.39
C TYR A 165 6.27 -5.57 19.26
N ASN A 166 6.24 -6.81 18.79
CA ASN A 166 7.27 -7.33 17.88
C ASN A 166 6.78 -8.41 16.90
N LYS A 167 5.48 -8.45 16.61
CA LYS A 167 4.85 -9.57 15.88
C LYS A 167 4.53 -9.29 14.42
N GLY A 168 4.54 -8.03 13.99
CA GLY A 168 4.11 -7.67 12.63
C GLY A 168 5.21 -7.68 11.57
N THR A 169 4.82 -7.27 10.38
CA THR A 169 5.70 -6.86 9.28
C THR A 169 5.16 -5.53 8.81
N PHE A 170 5.94 -4.47 8.96
CA PHE A 170 5.51 -3.11 8.61
C PHE A 170 6.59 -2.43 7.79
N TYR A 171 6.21 -1.71 6.75
CA TYR A 171 7.10 -0.87 5.96
C TYR A 171 6.66 0.59 6.08
N ALA A 172 7.60 1.50 6.29
CA ALA A 172 7.32 2.93 6.44
C ALA A 172 6.86 3.62 5.15
N VAL A 173 6.98 2.92 4.03
CA VAL A 173 6.73 3.38 2.66
C VAL A 173 6.17 2.20 1.84
N ASP A 174 5.75 2.47 0.61
CA ASP A 174 5.62 1.42 -0.43
C ASP A 174 6.90 0.57 -0.47
N SER A 175 6.74 -0.73 -0.68
CA SER A 175 7.80 -1.70 -0.47
C SER A 175 7.68 -2.92 -1.38
N ASN A 176 6.60 -3.05 -2.15
CA ASN A 176 6.29 -4.25 -2.93
C ASN A 176 6.40 -5.54 -2.09
N ALA A 177 5.92 -5.52 -0.84
CA ALA A 177 6.10 -6.62 0.10
C ALA A 177 5.48 -7.93 -0.40
N SER A 178 4.42 -7.83 -1.21
CA SER A 178 3.70 -8.99 -1.72
C SER A 178 4.23 -9.51 -3.08
N ASP A 179 4.96 -8.69 -3.85
CA ASP A 179 5.27 -8.97 -5.26
C ASP A 179 6.74 -8.84 -5.69
N GLN A 180 7.56 -7.98 -5.08
CA GLN A 180 8.95 -7.74 -5.50
C GLN A 180 9.95 -7.83 -4.35
N ARG A 181 9.79 -8.88 -3.54
CA ARG A 181 10.73 -9.20 -2.47
C ARG A 181 11.21 -10.63 -2.54
N CYS A 182 12.38 -10.86 -1.96
CA CYS A 182 12.93 -12.18 -1.72
C CYS A 182 13.07 -12.44 -0.23
N ARG A 183 12.60 -13.61 0.20
CA ARG A 183 12.71 -14.05 1.59
C ARG A 183 14.09 -14.63 1.84
N TYR A 184 14.74 -14.20 2.92
CA TYR A 184 15.96 -14.84 3.39
C TYR A 184 15.65 -16.21 4.03
N ASP A 185 16.31 -17.26 3.55
CA ASP A 185 16.23 -18.61 4.10
C ASP A 185 17.49 -18.94 4.89
N SER A 186 17.33 -19.06 6.20
CA SER A 186 18.41 -19.36 7.16
C SER A 186 18.61 -20.85 7.43
N GLN A 187 17.94 -21.76 6.70
CA GLN A 187 17.94 -23.21 6.98
C GLN A 187 19.27 -23.95 6.68
N GLY A 188 20.41 -23.38 7.06
CA GLY A 188 21.66 -24.10 7.28
C GLY A 188 22.45 -24.46 6.02
N LEU A 189 22.09 -23.89 4.87
CA LEU A 189 22.96 -23.96 3.70
C LEU A 189 24.13 -22.97 3.91
N PRO A 190 25.37 -23.34 3.53
CA PRO A 190 26.56 -22.52 3.77
C PRO A 190 26.59 -21.19 2.99
N ASN A 191 25.55 -20.89 2.22
CA ASN A 191 25.42 -19.71 1.39
C ASN A 191 24.11 -18.99 1.74
N TYR A 192 24.15 -17.66 1.75
CA TYR A 192 22.97 -16.84 1.90
C TYR A 192 22.02 -17.11 0.74
N ASN A 193 20.84 -17.64 1.03
CA ASN A 193 19.86 -18.04 0.04
C ASN A 193 18.61 -17.19 0.17
N TYR A 194 18.26 -16.54 -0.91
CA TYR A 194 17.06 -15.74 -0.99
C TYR A 194 16.06 -16.39 -1.92
N THR A 195 14.91 -16.78 -1.40
CA THR A 195 13.84 -17.37 -2.21
C THR A 195 12.94 -16.26 -2.74
N CYS A 196 12.79 -16.22 -4.06
CA CYS A 196 12.07 -15.16 -4.75
C CYS A 196 10.99 -15.79 -5.63
N ARG A 197 9.85 -15.11 -5.75
CA ARG A 197 8.82 -15.43 -6.74
C ARG A 197 8.05 -14.17 -7.09
N SER A 198 7.97 -13.87 -8.38
CA SER A 198 7.20 -12.74 -8.89
C SER A 198 5.72 -12.92 -8.62
N PHE A 199 5.00 -11.79 -8.63
CA PHE A 199 3.55 -11.72 -8.50
C PHE A 199 2.79 -12.68 -9.41
N ASP A 200 3.13 -12.69 -10.70
CA ASP A 200 2.52 -13.56 -11.72
C ASP A 200 3.02 -15.02 -11.65
N GLY A 201 4.00 -15.29 -10.79
CA GLY A 201 4.65 -16.58 -10.65
C GLY A 201 5.52 -16.99 -11.85
N ALA A 202 5.73 -16.11 -12.84
CA ALA A 202 6.50 -16.40 -14.04
C ALA A 202 8.00 -16.49 -13.77
N VAL A 203 8.50 -15.75 -12.76
CA VAL A 203 9.89 -15.78 -12.33
C VAL A 203 9.93 -16.27 -10.89
N ALA A 204 10.62 -17.39 -10.66
CA ALA A 204 10.85 -17.92 -9.34
C ALA A 204 12.18 -18.66 -9.28
N GLY A 205 12.79 -18.62 -8.10
CA GLY A 205 14.09 -19.22 -7.91
C GLY A 205 14.76 -18.78 -6.62
N THR A 206 16.05 -19.07 -6.55
CA THR A 206 16.89 -18.74 -5.41
C THR A 206 18.03 -17.86 -5.87
N LEU A 207 18.23 -16.73 -5.22
CA LEU A 207 19.48 -15.99 -5.33
C LEU A 207 20.48 -16.51 -4.30
N LEU A 208 21.62 -17.00 -4.78
CA LEU A 208 22.69 -17.56 -3.97
C LEU A 208 23.80 -16.50 -3.83
N CYS A 209 24.01 -15.97 -2.64
CA CYS A 209 25.00 -14.90 -2.40
C CYS A 209 26.14 -15.39 -1.50
N PRO A 210 27.14 -16.14 -2.00
CA PRO A 210 28.19 -16.70 -1.15
C PRO A 210 29.21 -15.63 -0.70
N GLY A 211 28.98 -15.01 0.45
CA GLY A 211 29.94 -14.11 1.11
C GLY A 211 30.40 -12.96 0.21
N ASN A 212 31.70 -12.90 -0.10
CA ASN A 212 32.31 -11.84 -0.91
C ASN A 212 32.19 -12.07 -2.44
N GLN A 213 31.39 -13.04 -2.88
CA GLN A 213 31.18 -13.29 -4.30
C GLN A 213 29.89 -12.63 -4.79
N PRO A 214 29.80 -12.28 -6.08
CA PRO A 214 28.54 -11.87 -6.69
C PRO A 214 27.46 -12.92 -6.48
N CYS A 215 26.26 -12.46 -6.20
CA CYS A 215 25.10 -13.34 -6.13
C CYS A 215 24.85 -14.02 -7.48
N THR A 216 24.41 -15.27 -7.45
CA THR A 216 24.07 -16.05 -8.66
C THR A 216 22.61 -16.48 -8.59
N TRP A 217 21.84 -16.18 -9.63
CA TRP A 217 20.45 -16.61 -9.74
C TRP A 217 20.34 -18.08 -10.17
N LYS A 218 19.47 -18.82 -9.49
CA LYS A 218 19.10 -20.19 -9.85
C LYS A 218 17.59 -20.28 -9.99
N THR A 219 17.10 -20.40 -11.23
CA THR A 219 15.69 -20.60 -11.52
C THR A 219 15.17 -21.88 -10.87
N ASP A 220 14.06 -21.75 -10.14
CA ASP A 220 13.34 -22.86 -9.53
C ASP A 220 11.89 -22.40 -9.27
N LEU A 221 10.97 -22.87 -10.11
CA LEU A 221 9.55 -22.49 -10.04
C LEU A 221 8.82 -23.05 -8.82
N ALA A 222 9.44 -23.99 -8.07
CA ALA A 222 8.88 -24.47 -6.82
C ALA A 222 9.15 -23.53 -5.64
N GLN A 223 10.04 -22.55 -5.81
CA GLN A 223 10.37 -21.58 -4.76
C GLN A 223 9.20 -20.66 -4.46
N LYS A 224 9.13 -20.25 -3.20
CA LYS A 224 8.20 -19.23 -2.72
C LYS A 224 8.97 -17.96 -2.41
N GLY A 225 8.48 -16.84 -2.90
CA GLY A 225 8.76 -15.52 -2.37
C GLY A 225 7.95 -15.22 -1.10
N PRO A 226 8.18 -14.06 -0.50
CA PRO A 226 7.55 -13.65 0.76
C PRO A 226 6.04 -13.44 0.63
N GLY A 227 5.53 -13.09 -0.56
CA GLY A 227 4.10 -12.96 -0.82
C GLY A 227 3.29 -14.25 -0.68
N GLN A 228 3.94 -15.43 -0.70
CA GLN A 228 3.27 -16.74 -0.60
C GLN A 228 3.30 -17.37 0.81
N TYR A 229 3.68 -16.58 1.82
CA TYR A 229 3.59 -16.96 3.22
C TYR A 229 2.57 -16.08 3.91
N VAL A 230 1.80 -16.65 4.85
CA VAL A 230 0.90 -15.86 5.71
C VAL A 230 1.72 -14.98 6.65
N PRO A 231 1.16 -13.88 7.21
CA PRO A 231 1.92 -12.95 8.05
C PRO A 231 2.66 -13.62 9.21
N SER A 232 2.02 -14.58 9.90
CA SER A 232 2.61 -15.35 11.01
C SER A 232 3.83 -16.18 10.63
N GLU A 233 3.99 -16.51 9.34
CA GLU A 233 5.13 -17.26 8.79
C GLU A 233 6.21 -16.35 8.17
N GLY A 234 6.07 -15.04 8.34
CA GLY A 234 6.93 -14.02 7.74
C GLY A 234 6.45 -13.55 6.37
N GLY A 235 5.15 -13.62 6.10
CA GLY A 235 4.53 -13.02 4.91
C GLY A 235 5.01 -11.60 4.67
N GLY A 236 5.46 -11.34 3.44
CA GLY A 236 6.01 -10.07 2.99
C GLY A 236 7.39 -9.68 3.55
N ARG A 237 7.99 -10.43 4.48
CA ARG A 237 9.33 -10.14 5.01
C ARG A 237 10.40 -10.50 4.00
N GLY A 238 11.18 -9.51 3.58
CA GLY A 238 12.31 -9.77 2.70
C GLY A 238 13.03 -8.53 2.22
N CYS A 239 14.05 -8.78 1.43
CA CYS A 239 14.81 -7.75 0.73
C CYS A 239 14.12 -7.43 -0.59
N HIS A 240 14.15 -6.17 -1.00
CA HIS A 240 13.62 -5.79 -2.30
C HIS A 240 14.48 -6.41 -3.40
N ALA A 241 13.81 -7.00 -4.38
CA ALA A 241 14.45 -7.48 -5.57
C ALA A 241 13.48 -7.35 -6.75
N ALA A 242 13.89 -6.63 -7.78
CA ALA A 242 13.09 -6.47 -8.97
C ALA A 242 13.42 -7.58 -9.98
N PRO A 243 12.42 -8.14 -10.68
CA PRO A 243 12.67 -9.04 -11.79
C PRO A 243 13.21 -8.26 -12.99
N ASP A 244 14.43 -8.58 -13.45
CA ASP A 244 14.97 -8.18 -14.75
C ASP A 244 14.94 -9.37 -15.71
N GLN A 245 13.91 -9.40 -16.58
CA GLN A 245 13.64 -10.36 -17.67
C GLN A 245 13.62 -11.86 -17.30
N SER A 246 14.65 -12.38 -16.64
CA SER A 246 14.80 -13.79 -16.21
C SER A 246 15.38 -13.97 -14.79
N GLU A 247 15.83 -12.90 -14.13
CA GLU A 247 16.45 -12.97 -12.80
C GLU A 247 15.97 -11.86 -11.85
N PHE A 248 16.22 -12.03 -10.56
CA PHE A 248 15.97 -11.00 -9.55
C PHE A 248 17.26 -10.25 -9.24
N VAL A 249 17.21 -8.92 -9.31
CA VAL A 249 18.33 -8.05 -8.93
C VAL A 249 18.03 -7.42 -7.58
N PHE A 250 18.91 -7.66 -6.60
CA PHE A 250 18.78 -7.07 -5.27
C PHE A 250 19.03 -5.57 -5.31
N ASP A 251 18.14 -4.83 -4.66
CA ASP A 251 18.36 -3.43 -4.35
C ASP A 251 17.90 -3.13 -2.93
N GLN A 252 18.74 -2.41 -2.18
CA GLN A 252 18.56 -1.89 -0.82
C GLN A 252 19.91 -1.30 -0.41
N THR A 253 20.14 -0.05 -0.79
CA THR A 253 21.10 0.33 -1.83
C THR A 253 22.60 0.04 -1.63
N GLN A 254 22.92 -1.26 -1.74
CA GLN A 254 24.22 -1.94 -1.82
C GLN A 254 25.05 -1.96 -0.53
N THR A 255 24.55 -2.71 0.47
CA THR A 255 25.35 -3.23 1.58
C THR A 255 25.79 -4.68 1.28
N PRO A 256 27.02 -4.95 0.78
CA PRO A 256 27.72 -6.18 1.16
C PRO A 256 27.98 -6.14 2.67
N PRO A 257 28.08 -7.28 3.37
CA PRO A 257 28.55 -7.29 4.75
C PRO A 257 29.83 -6.44 4.91
N GLY A 258 29.75 -5.31 5.63
CA GLY A 258 30.89 -4.42 5.89
C GLY A 258 30.89 -3.02 5.25
N ALA A 259 29.87 -2.63 4.46
CA ALA A 259 29.74 -1.23 4.03
C ALA A 259 29.29 -0.31 5.18
N SER A 260 29.76 0.94 5.20
CA SER A 260 29.53 1.90 6.31
C SER A 260 28.13 2.54 6.33
N LEU A 261 27.30 2.28 5.32
CA LEU A 261 25.94 2.81 5.20
C LEU A 261 24.98 1.61 5.13
N VAL A 262 24.35 1.32 6.26
CA VAL A 262 23.55 0.13 6.47
C VAL A 262 22.10 0.56 6.71
N LEU A 263 21.23 0.40 5.70
CA LEU A 263 19.80 0.68 5.83
C LEU A 263 19.03 -0.47 6.49
N THR A 264 19.67 -1.64 6.64
CA THR A 264 19.08 -2.89 7.13
C THR A 264 20.00 -3.57 8.16
N GLN A 265 19.48 -4.07 9.28
CA GLN A 265 20.33 -4.67 10.33
C GLN A 265 20.71 -6.14 10.11
N ASN A 266 20.04 -6.84 9.20
CA ASN A 266 20.25 -8.27 8.98
C ASN A 266 19.95 -8.67 7.54
N GLU A 267 20.24 -9.93 7.23
CA GLU A 267 20.11 -10.51 5.89
C GLU A 267 18.66 -10.66 5.44
N ALA A 268 17.70 -10.62 6.37
CA ALA A 268 16.28 -10.54 6.04
C ALA A 268 15.81 -9.12 5.71
N CYS A 269 16.73 -8.15 5.70
CA CYS A 269 16.48 -6.75 5.40
C CYS A 269 15.49 -6.08 6.35
N GLN A 270 15.56 -6.46 7.62
CA GLN A 270 14.88 -5.76 8.71
C GLN A 270 15.53 -4.40 8.94
N CYS A 271 14.77 -3.38 9.29
CA CYS A 271 15.32 -2.10 9.72
C CYS A 271 16.11 -2.26 11.03
N PRO A 272 17.18 -1.46 11.22
CA PRO A 272 17.85 -1.38 12.53
C PRO A 272 16.87 -0.95 13.61
N ALA A 273 16.85 -1.67 14.73
CA ALA A 273 16.16 -1.21 15.93
C ALA A 273 16.89 0.04 16.43
N SER A 274 16.41 1.24 16.05
CA SER A 274 16.95 2.58 16.34
C SER A 274 18.49 2.64 16.45
N PRO A 275 19.23 3.08 15.40
CA PRO A 275 20.69 3.10 15.44
C PRO A 275 21.19 4.00 16.59
N GLY A 276 21.55 3.40 17.73
CA GLY A 276 21.94 4.15 18.92
C GLY A 276 22.00 3.36 20.23
N ASP A 277 20.88 2.81 20.71
CA ASP A 277 20.80 2.10 22.00
C ASP A 277 19.36 1.58 22.20
N ALA A 278 19.17 0.31 22.55
CA ALA A 278 17.87 -0.24 22.91
C ALA A 278 17.28 0.39 24.20
N SER A 279 18.08 1.12 24.97
CA SER A 279 17.61 1.94 26.10
C SER A 279 17.00 3.29 25.68
N LYS A 280 17.10 3.66 24.39
CA LYS A 280 16.66 4.95 23.82
C LYS A 280 15.69 4.80 22.64
N VAL A 281 14.80 3.82 22.69
CA VAL A 281 13.66 3.68 21.75
C VAL A 281 12.79 4.95 21.68
N LEU A 282 12.97 5.88 22.62
CA LEU A 282 12.21 7.13 22.70
C LEU A 282 12.92 8.36 22.13
N GLU A 283 14.21 8.31 21.73
CA GLU A 283 14.90 9.50 21.22
C GLU A 283 15.78 9.22 19.97
N ASN A 284 15.30 9.62 18.79
CA ASN A 284 16.12 10.24 17.73
C ASN A 284 17.10 9.40 16.89
N GLY A 285 16.82 8.12 16.60
CA GLY A 285 17.66 7.32 15.68
C GLY A 285 17.32 7.41 14.19
N TRP A 286 16.05 7.64 13.84
CA TRP A 286 15.57 7.49 12.45
C TRP A 286 16.05 8.58 11.48
N GLU A 287 16.45 9.75 11.99
CA GLU A 287 17.17 10.75 11.17
C GLU A 287 18.44 10.16 10.56
N GLN A 288 19.17 9.31 11.29
CA GLN A 288 20.37 8.65 10.77
C GLN A 288 20.05 7.70 9.62
N TRP A 289 18.89 7.04 9.66
CA TRP A 289 18.43 6.22 8.54
C TRP A 289 18.21 7.09 7.30
N VAL A 290 17.52 8.22 7.43
CA VAL A 290 17.30 9.15 6.30
C VAL A 290 18.63 9.73 5.80
N ASN A 291 19.54 10.09 6.69
CA ASN A 291 20.89 10.55 6.32
C ASN A 291 21.67 9.46 5.57
N SER A 292 21.56 8.21 5.99
CA SER A 292 22.18 7.07 5.30
C SER A 292 21.55 6.86 3.92
N PHE A 293 20.23 7.01 3.82
CA PHE A 293 19.51 6.96 2.55
C PHE A 293 20.00 8.05 1.60
N VAL A 294 20.08 9.31 2.05
CA VAL A 294 20.63 10.45 1.28
C VAL A 294 22.04 10.16 0.76
N GLN A 295 22.90 9.54 1.58
CA GLN A 295 24.29 9.24 1.24
C GLN A 295 24.46 8.03 0.32
N SER A 296 23.44 7.18 0.15
CA SER A 296 23.52 6.02 -0.75
C SER A 296 23.72 6.45 -2.22
N THR A 297 24.47 5.67 -3.00
CA THR A 297 24.99 6.09 -4.33
C THR A 297 24.52 5.26 -5.52
N ASN A 298 23.48 4.42 -5.37
CA ASN A 298 23.03 3.46 -6.39
C ASN A 298 22.42 4.08 -7.66
N GLY A 299 23.26 4.54 -8.60
CA GLY A 299 22.81 4.89 -9.95
C GLY A 299 21.88 6.12 -10.06
N TRP A 300 21.43 6.68 -8.94
CA TRP A 300 20.56 7.86 -8.87
C TRP A 300 21.36 9.17 -8.72
N GLY A 301 22.69 9.10 -8.78
CA GLY A 301 23.60 10.20 -8.50
C GLY A 301 23.96 10.32 -7.01
N THR A 302 24.93 11.17 -6.69
CA THR A 302 25.34 11.48 -5.31
C THR A 302 24.56 12.69 -4.79
N GLY A 303 23.95 12.59 -3.61
CA GLY A 303 23.34 13.73 -2.88
C GLY A 303 21.81 13.76 -2.81
N ALA A 304 21.27 14.92 -2.47
CA ALA A 304 19.88 15.24 -2.06
C ALA A 304 18.79 15.13 -3.15
N SER A 305 18.92 14.21 -4.10
CA SER A 305 18.11 14.24 -5.34
C SER A 305 17.61 12.88 -5.80
N LYS A 306 16.91 12.16 -4.93
CA LYS A 306 16.33 10.84 -5.23
C LYS A 306 14.85 10.98 -5.63
N PRO A 307 14.37 10.20 -6.62
CA PRO A 307 12.94 10.13 -6.88
C PRO A 307 12.23 9.39 -5.75
N SER A 308 10.92 9.60 -5.57
CA SER A 308 10.20 8.97 -4.45
C SER A 308 10.11 7.45 -4.57
N TRP A 309 10.14 6.87 -5.77
CA TRP A 309 10.20 5.40 -5.94
C TRP A 309 11.52 4.79 -5.44
N ALA A 310 12.57 5.59 -5.20
CA ALA A 310 13.79 5.08 -4.59
C ALA A 310 13.56 4.59 -3.15
N LEU A 311 12.52 5.09 -2.47
CA LEU A 311 12.13 4.63 -1.14
C LEU A 311 11.66 3.18 -1.16
N ASP A 312 10.91 2.76 -2.17
CA ASP A 312 10.46 1.36 -2.33
C ASP A 312 11.65 0.39 -2.39
N LEU A 313 12.62 0.70 -3.25
CA LEU A 313 13.85 -0.07 -3.39
C LEU A 313 14.73 -0.10 -2.14
N THR A 314 14.53 0.82 -1.19
CA THR A 314 15.32 0.91 0.04
C THR A 314 14.54 0.53 1.29
N ALA A 315 13.24 0.27 1.17
CA ALA A 315 12.36 0.01 2.28
C ALA A 315 12.78 -1.26 3.01
N CYS A 316 13.05 -1.13 4.30
CA CYS A 316 13.30 -2.23 5.22
C CYS A 316 12.03 -2.50 6.05
N TRP A 317 11.89 -3.72 6.58
CA TRP A 317 10.71 -4.05 7.39
C TRP A 317 10.95 -3.86 8.89
N HIS A 318 9.90 -3.51 9.61
CA HIS A 318 9.85 -3.43 11.06
C HIS A 318 8.95 -4.54 11.61
N ASN A 319 9.23 -4.97 12.84
CA ASN A 319 8.34 -5.84 13.61
C ASN A 319 7.50 -5.07 14.63
N ASN A 320 7.80 -3.78 14.84
CA ASN A 320 7.05 -2.85 15.69
C ASN A 320 6.47 -1.71 14.83
N VAL A 321 5.16 -1.43 14.98
CA VAL A 321 4.48 -0.39 14.20
C VAL A 321 4.91 1.02 14.60
N ARG A 322 5.31 1.23 15.86
CA ARG A 322 5.80 2.53 16.36
C ARG A 322 7.08 2.94 15.62
N ASP A 323 7.97 1.97 15.39
CA ASP A 323 9.20 2.19 14.62
C ASP A 323 8.90 2.53 13.15
N MET A 324 7.91 1.85 12.56
CA MET A 324 7.44 2.18 11.21
C MET A 324 6.89 3.61 11.14
N ILE A 325 6.01 4.00 12.06
CA ILE A 325 5.43 5.35 12.12
C ILE A 325 6.54 6.40 12.28
N ASN A 326 7.48 6.15 13.18
CA ASN A 326 8.61 7.05 13.40
C ASN A 326 9.45 7.22 12.13
N LEU A 327 9.86 6.13 11.49
CA LEU A 327 10.64 6.21 10.25
C LEU A 327 9.86 6.93 9.16
N GLN A 328 8.57 6.62 8.98
CA GLN A 328 7.72 7.27 7.99
C GLN A 328 7.63 8.78 8.19
N ASN A 329 7.46 9.22 9.43
CA ASN A 329 7.45 10.62 9.79
C ASN A 329 8.80 11.29 9.50
N TRP A 330 9.92 10.65 9.83
CA TRP A 330 11.26 11.17 9.49
C TRP A 330 11.48 11.29 7.98
N ILE A 331 11.08 10.29 7.20
CA ILE A 331 11.14 10.35 5.73
C ILE A 331 10.34 11.56 5.21
N TYR A 332 9.16 11.82 5.78
CA TYR A 332 8.34 12.96 5.40
C TYR A 332 8.92 14.32 5.84
N PHE A 333 9.45 14.44 7.05
CA PHE A 333 10.03 15.70 7.53
C PHE A 333 11.30 16.07 6.78
N ASP A 334 12.13 15.08 6.48
CA ASP A 334 13.38 15.26 5.75
C ASP A 334 13.22 15.16 4.23
N ARG A 335 11.98 15.23 3.73
CA ARG A 335 11.67 15.16 2.30
C ARG A 335 12.53 16.12 1.47
N LEU A 336 12.70 17.37 1.91
CA LEU A 336 13.55 18.37 1.24
C LEU A 336 15.04 18.00 1.21
N LYS A 337 15.52 17.12 2.10
CA LYS A 337 16.90 16.67 2.15
C LYS A 337 17.20 15.55 1.14
N TRP A 338 16.22 14.72 0.78
CA TRP A 338 16.47 13.53 -0.02
C TRP A 338 15.81 13.54 -1.39
N SER A 339 14.68 14.22 -1.58
CA SER A 339 13.91 14.12 -2.81
C SER A 339 14.34 15.10 -3.89
N ASN A 340 14.37 14.65 -5.14
CA ASN A 340 14.49 15.52 -6.30
C ASN A 340 13.17 16.16 -6.75
N GLN A 341 12.03 15.77 -6.16
CA GLN A 341 10.70 16.30 -6.50
C GLN A 341 10.31 16.14 -7.98
N THR A 342 10.88 15.16 -8.68
CA THR A 342 10.58 14.91 -10.11
C THR A 342 9.63 13.74 -10.31
N VAL A 343 9.62 12.78 -9.38
CA VAL A 343 8.75 11.61 -9.45
C VAL A 343 8.12 11.31 -8.10
N PRO A 344 6.84 11.68 -7.91
CA PRO A 344 6.06 12.58 -8.79
C PRO A 344 6.58 14.02 -8.75
N ILE A 345 6.13 14.88 -9.67
CA ILE A 345 6.46 16.30 -9.60
C ILE A 345 5.76 16.92 -8.39
N THR A 346 6.56 17.50 -7.51
CA THR A 346 6.08 18.21 -6.33
C THR A 346 6.75 19.57 -6.22
N ASN A 347 6.14 20.48 -5.47
CA ASN A 347 6.83 21.68 -5.02
C ASN A 347 6.62 21.85 -3.52
N TRP A 348 7.45 21.17 -2.73
CA TRP A 348 7.32 21.18 -1.27
C TRP A 348 7.77 22.48 -0.61
N THR A 349 8.35 23.41 -1.39
CA THR A 349 8.68 24.76 -0.93
C THR A 349 7.53 25.75 -1.16
N ALA A 350 6.51 25.37 -1.93
CA ALA A 350 5.35 26.21 -2.14
C ALA A 350 4.52 26.31 -0.86
N SER A 351 3.93 27.49 -0.65
CA SER A 351 3.18 27.81 0.56
C SER A 351 1.78 27.18 0.69
N PRO A 352 1.09 26.66 -0.35
CA PRO A 352 -0.22 26.07 -0.15
C PRO A 352 -0.09 24.55 0.15
N PRO A 353 -0.83 24.01 1.14
CA PRO A 353 -0.68 22.61 1.55
C PRO A 353 -1.00 21.58 0.46
N ASP A 354 -1.78 21.95 -0.56
CA ASP A 354 -2.12 21.09 -1.70
C ASP A 354 -0.89 20.75 -2.56
N SER A 355 0.15 21.60 -2.56
CA SER A 355 1.43 21.31 -3.20
C SER A 355 2.20 20.13 -2.59
N LEU A 356 1.83 19.71 -1.37
CA LEU A 356 2.40 18.56 -0.66
C LEU A 356 1.65 17.25 -0.98
N ARG A 357 0.46 17.34 -1.57
CA ARG A 357 -0.39 16.18 -1.91
C ARG A 357 0.35 15.08 -2.68
N PRO A 358 1.20 15.36 -3.68
CA PRO A 358 1.88 14.30 -4.42
C PRO A 358 3.07 13.68 -3.67
N PHE A 359 3.13 13.75 -2.34
CA PHE A 359 4.05 12.90 -1.57
C PHE A 359 3.50 11.47 -1.51
N TRP A 360 4.30 10.44 -1.83
CA TRP A 360 3.92 9.05 -1.57
C TRP A 360 3.99 8.74 -0.07
N GLY A 361 2.93 9.08 0.66
CA GLY A 361 2.84 8.79 2.08
C GLY A 361 2.28 7.40 2.40
N TRP A 362 2.03 6.56 1.41
CA TRP A 362 1.57 5.20 1.66
C TRP A 362 2.61 4.39 2.46
N ASN A 363 2.20 3.79 3.59
CA ASN A 363 2.95 2.71 4.25
C ASN A 363 2.38 1.36 3.81
N GLU A 364 3.20 0.31 3.84
CA GLU A 364 2.76 -1.00 3.38
C GLU A 364 2.85 -2.06 4.48
N LEU A 365 1.74 -2.79 4.66
CA LEU A 365 1.62 -3.92 5.55
C LEU A 365 1.15 -5.14 4.74
N PRO A 366 1.96 -6.21 4.62
CA PRO A 366 1.47 -7.48 4.10
C PRO A 366 0.48 -8.11 5.09
N VAL A 367 -0.79 -8.18 4.69
CA VAL A 367 -1.90 -8.74 5.49
C VAL A 367 -2.43 -10.01 4.84
N ASP A 368 -2.98 -10.94 5.64
CA ASP A 368 -3.51 -12.20 5.13
C ASP A 368 -4.63 -11.96 4.11
N ARG A 369 -4.43 -12.43 2.88
CA ARG A 369 -5.35 -12.23 1.75
C ARG A 369 -6.75 -12.76 2.04
N LEU A 370 -6.87 -13.93 2.67
CA LEU A 370 -8.16 -14.57 2.93
C LEU A 370 -8.90 -13.89 4.07
N VAL A 371 -8.17 -13.31 5.03
CA VAL A 371 -8.77 -12.50 6.09
C VAL A 371 -9.32 -11.19 5.50
N VAL A 372 -8.51 -10.45 4.74
CA VAL A 372 -8.92 -9.11 4.29
C VAL A 372 -9.85 -9.12 3.07
N SER A 373 -9.85 -10.17 2.25
CA SER A 373 -10.84 -10.31 1.16
C SER A 373 -12.23 -10.73 1.66
N ASN A 374 -12.35 -11.17 2.91
CA ASN A 374 -13.64 -11.51 3.49
C ASN A 374 -14.43 -10.25 3.87
N ARG A 375 -15.47 -9.93 3.09
CA ARG A 375 -16.36 -8.78 3.32
C ARG A 375 -16.98 -8.73 4.72
N ALA A 376 -17.16 -9.88 5.39
CA ALA A 376 -17.68 -9.92 6.76
C ALA A 376 -16.68 -9.36 7.80
N ASN A 377 -15.43 -9.14 7.40
CA ASN A 377 -14.44 -8.47 8.24
C ASN A 377 -14.37 -6.95 8.00
N TRP A 378 -15.07 -6.42 6.99
CA TRP A 378 -15.04 -5.01 6.66
C TRP A 378 -16.02 -4.23 7.54
N ASP A 379 -15.60 -3.04 7.93
CA ASP A 379 -16.49 -2.08 8.58
C ASP A 379 -17.32 -1.35 7.53
N ALA A 380 -16.65 -0.73 6.56
CA ALA A 380 -17.27 0.01 5.47
C ALA A 380 -16.42 -0.03 4.20
N VAL A 381 -17.06 0.31 3.08
CA VAL A 381 -16.35 0.82 1.91
C VAL A 381 -15.91 2.26 2.21
N VAL A 382 -14.65 2.57 1.96
CA VAL A 382 -14.08 3.91 2.18
C VAL A 382 -13.89 4.63 0.86
N ILE A 383 -14.32 5.89 0.81
CA ILE A 383 -14.09 6.81 -0.31
C ILE A 383 -13.11 7.88 0.16
N LYS A 384 -11.85 7.75 -0.27
CA LYS A 384 -10.76 8.66 0.11
C LYS A 384 -10.69 9.84 -0.85
N LEU A 385 -10.80 11.06 -0.33
CA LEU A 385 -10.62 12.28 -1.11
C LEU A 385 -9.12 12.62 -1.28
N PRO A 386 -8.73 13.34 -2.36
CA PRO A 386 -7.39 13.88 -2.49
C PRO A 386 -6.94 14.62 -1.22
N ALA A 387 -5.67 14.49 -0.83
CA ALA A 387 -5.18 15.23 0.33
C ALA A 387 -5.28 16.73 0.07
N GLN A 388 -5.75 17.51 1.05
CA GLN A 388 -6.07 18.93 0.87
C GLN A 388 -7.03 19.16 -0.32
N ALA A 389 -8.14 18.41 -0.41
CA ALA A 389 -9.09 18.55 -1.51
C ALA A 389 -9.71 19.96 -1.60
N CYS A 390 -9.94 20.65 -0.47
CA CYS A 390 -10.29 22.08 -0.45
C CYS A 390 -9.09 22.92 0.01
N PRO A 391 -8.39 23.65 -0.88
CA PRO A 391 -7.23 24.45 -0.50
C PRO A 391 -7.55 25.53 0.56
N ASN A 392 -8.75 26.12 0.50
CA ASN A 392 -9.13 27.27 1.34
C ASN A 392 -9.86 26.89 2.65
N ASN A 393 -10.27 25.64 2.81
CA ASN A 393 -10.97 25.17 4.00
C ASN A 393 -10.79 23.66 4.17
N ALA A 394 -9.58 23.28 4.54
CA ALA A 394 -9.10 21.91 4.55
C ALA A 394 -9.95 20.97 5.42
N SER A 395 -10.31 21.44 6.61
CA SER A 395 -11.19 20.76 7.58
C SER A 395 -12.67 20.84 7.22
N ALA A 396 -13.02 21.39 6.05
CA ALA A 396 -14.35 21.29 5.45
C ALA A 396 -14.31 20.54 4.13
N ALA A 397 -13.28 19.71 3.90
CA ALA A 397 -13.24 18.86 2.73
C ALA A 397 -14.45 17.93 2.63
N THR A 398 -15.17 18.09 1.54
CA THR A 398 -16.38 17.38 1.11
C THR A 398 -16.21 16.90 -0.33
N LEU A 399 -17.14 16.06 -0.81
CA LEU A 399 -17.12 15.65 -2.22
C LEU A 399 -17.35 16.83 -3.18
N SER A 400 -17.95 17.93 -2.73
CA SER A 400 -18.14 19.12 -3.56
C SER A 400 -16.81 19.81 -3.93
N CYS A 401 -15.80 19.77 -3.06
CA CYS A 401 -14.47 20.32 -3.41
C CYS A 401 -13.74 19.50 -4.48
N VAL A 402 -14.11 18.23 -4.64
CA VAL A 402 -13.60 17.38 -5.72
C VAL A 402 -14.26 17.73 -7.07
N GLN A 403 -15.43 18.39 -7.05
CA GLN A 403 -16.16 18.77 -8.27
C GLN A 403 -15.44 19.84 -9.08
N ASP A 404 -14.71 20.75 -8.40
CA ASP A 404 -13.92 21.82 -9.03
C ASP A 404 -12.56 21.33 -9.56
N LEU A 405 -12.16 20.10 -9.24
CA LEU A 405 -10.96 19.47 -9.78
C LEU A 405 -11.25 18.91 -11.17
N ASN A 406 -11.46 19.79 -12.17
CA ASN A 406 -11.52 19.51 -13.62
C ASN A 406 -11.38 18.02 -14.04
N ASN A 407 -12.43 17.21 -13.86
CA ASN A 407 -12.55 15.76 -14.16
C ASN A 407 -12.30 14.72 -13.03
N ALA A 408 -12.16 15.08 -11.75
CA ALA A 408 -11.97 14.10 -10.67
C ALA A 408 -13.21 13.21 -10.39
N GLN A 409 -14.43 13.66 -10.75
CA GLN A 409 -15.63 12.82 -10.74
C GLN A 409 -15.56 11.63 -11.72
N TYR A 410 -14.73 11.71 -12.78
CA TYR A 410 -14.51 10.57 -13.68
C TYR A 410 -13.73 9.44 -13.00
N GLY A 411 -13.10 9.65 -11.84
CA GLY A 411 -12.50 8.57 -11.07
C GLY A 411 -13.55 7.80 -10.25
N LEU A 412 -14.46 8.53 -9.58
CA LEU A 412 -15.35 7.89 -8.61
C LEU A 412 -16.35 6.94 -9.28
N LYS A 413 -17.07 7.38 -10.33
CA LYS A 413 -18.09 6.52 -10.96
C LYS A 413 -17.48 5.21 -11.49
N PRO A 414 -16.42 5.21 -12.32
CA PRO A 414 -15.87 3.97 -12.85
C PRO A 414 -15.27 3.06 -11.76
N GLN A 415 -14.73 3.63 -10.69
CA GLN A 415 -14.32 2.85 -9.52
C GLN A 415 -15.54 2.19 -8.85
N LEU A 416 -16.61 2.94 -8.57
CA LEU A 416 -17.83 2.36 -8.02
C LEU A 416 -18.41 1.28 -8.94
N ASP A 417 -18.49 1.53 -10.26
CA ASP A 417 -18.93 0.52 -11.25
C ASP A 417 -18.08 -0.75 -11.16
N ALA A 418 -16.75 -0.63 -11.08
CA ALA A 418 -15.84 -1.76 -10.96
C ALA A 418 -16.05 -2.51 -9.62
N TRP A 419 -16.20 -1.79 -8.51
CA TRP A 419 -16.49 -2.38 -7.20
C TRP A 419 -17.82 -3.13 -7.17
N TYR A 420 -18.88 -2.58 -7.78
CA TYR A 420 -20.16 -3.27 -7.94
C TYR A 420 -20.03 -4.50 -8.85
N LEU A 421 -19.32 -4.38 -9.96
CA LEU A 421 -19.12 -5.48 -10.92
C LEU A 421 -18.35 -6.66 -10.31
N GLN A 422 -17.33 -6.37 -9.48
CA GLN A 422 -16.55 -7.40 -8.77
C GLN A 422 -17.25 -7.93 -7.51
N GLY A 423 -18.42 -7.37 -7.14
CA GLY A 423 -19.15 -7.79 -5.95
C GLY A 423 -18.54 -7.32 -4.63
N TYR A 424 -17.62 -6.35 -4.67
CA TYR A 424 -17.08 -5.68 -3.49
C TYR A 424 -18.05 -4.64 -2.92
N LEU A 425 -19.02 -4.18 -3.71
CA LEU A 425 -20.02 -3.19 -3.30
C LEU A 425 -21.44 -3.59 -3.72
N SER A 426 -22.42 -3.21 -2.91
CA SER A 426 -23.84 -3.52 -3.06
C SER A 426 -24.72 -2.39 -2.52
N ASP A 427 -25.97 -2.31 -2.98
CA ASP A 427 -26.91 -1.30 -2.51
C ASP A 427 -27.19 -1.50 -1.00
N GLY A 428 -27.09 -0.42 -0.23
CA GLY A 428 -27.24 -0.42 1.22
C GLY A 428 -25.97 -0.74 2.01
N ASP A 429 -24.85 -1.01 1.34
CA ASP A 429 -23.56 -1.18 2.02
C ASP A 429 -23.15 0.09 2.78
N PRO A 430 -22.55 -0.05 3.98
CA PRO A 430 -22.01 1.08 4.71
C PRO A 430 -20.84 1.70 3.95
N VAL A 431 -20.87 3.03 3.83
CA VAL A 431 -19.82 3.83 3.20
C VAL A 431 -19.37 4.92 4.14
N VAL A 432 -18.07 5.19 4.17
CA VAL A 432 -17.50 6.35 4.86
C VAL A 432 -16.63 7.14 3.89
N LEU A 433 -16.62 8.46 4.04
CA LEU A 433 -15.69 9.31 3.32
C LEU A 433 -14.51 9.62 4.21
N VAL A 434 -13.33 9.82 3.61
CA VAL A 434 -12.13 10.22 4.34
C VAL A 434 -11.49 11.41 3.66
N ARG A 435 -11.19 12.43 4.45
CA ARG A 435 -10.37 13.56 4.07
C ARG A 435 -9.01 13.48 4.76
N GLU A 436 -7.98 13.92 4.07
CA GLU A 436 -6.67 14.20 4.66
C GLU A 436 -6.41 15.71 4.50
N PHE A 437 -6.04 16.39 5.57
CA PHE A 437 -5.88 17.85 5.56
C PHE A 437 -4.75 18.29 6.48
N ASP A 438 -4.14 19.44 6.16
CA ASP A 438 -3.19 20.10 7.05
C ASP A 438 -3.85 20.47 8.37
N ASP A 439 -3.24 20.11 9.50
CA ASP A 439 -3.80 20.31 10.83
C ASP A 439 -3.73 21.77 11.33
N GLY A 440 -3.21 22.70 10.53
CA GLY A 440 -3.12 24.12 10.84
C GLY A 440 -2.00 24.47 11.82
N SER A 441 -1.16 23.50 12.22
CA SER A 441 -0.05 23.74 13.14
C SER A 441 1.10 24.55 12.53
N GLY A 442 1.10 24.73 11.20
CA GLY A 442 2.22 25.32 10.46
C GLY A 442 3.40 24.36 10.25
N SER A 443 3.32 23.13 10.76
CA SER A 443 4.36 22.09 10.59
C SER A 443 4.18 21.28 9.30
N ASN A 444 3.18 21.60 8.48
CA ASN A 444 2.76 20.81 7.34
C ASN A 444 2.38 19.36 7.71
N ASN A 445 1.75 19.18 8.87
CA ASN A 445 1.33 17.87 9.36
C ASN A 445 -0.07 17.56 8.85
N PHE A 446 -0.25 16.41 8.22
CA PHE A 446 -1.56 15.96 7.80
C PHE A 446 -2.26 15.16 8.89
N THR A 447 -3.58 15.36 8.98
CA THR A 447 -4.49 14.55 9.78
C THR A 447 -5.60 14.00 8.90
N ARG A 448 -6.27 12.95 9.37
CA ARG A 448 -7.34 12.25 8.68
C ARG A 448 -8.60 12.29 9.52
N GLU A 449 -9.72 12.27 8.83
CA GLU A 449 -11.03 12.22 9.46
C GLU A 449 -11.99 11.46 8.57
N PHE A 450 -12.66 10.48 9.18
CA PHE A 450 -13.83 9.81 8.63
C PHE A 450 -15.04 10.71 8.82
N PHE A 451 -15.85 10.83 7.78
CA PHE A 451 -17.07 11.62 7.81
C PHE A 451 -18.10 11.06 6.83
N CYS A 452 -19.31 11.60 6.92
CA CYS A 452 -20.43 11.28 6.05
C CYS A 452 -20.88 12.55 5.34
N ASP A 453 -21.13 12.44 4.04
CA ASP A 453 -21.55 13.55 3.19
C ASP A 453 -22.53 13.02 2.15
N ASN A 454 -23.54 13.83 1.82
CA ASN A 454 -24.51 13.45 0.83
C ASN A 454 -23.91 13.63 -0.56
N TYR A 455 -24.08 12.62 -1.42
CA TYR A 455 -23.62 12.66 -2.79
C TYR A 455 -24.72 12.14 -3.70
N GLN A 456 -24.86 12.74 -4.88
CA GLN A 456 -25.67 12.21 -5.96
C GLN A 456 -24.99 12.50 -7.29
N GLY A 457 -24.65 11.45 -8.03
CA GLY A 457 -23.96 11.57 -9.31
C GLY A 457 -23.58 10.22 -9.90
N GLY A 458 -23.42 10.16 -11.23
CA GLY A 458 -22.91 8.97 -11.91
C GLY A 458 -23.76 7.70 -11.77
N GLY A 459 -25.05 7.81 -11.42
CA GLY A 459 -25.90 6.64 -11.16
C GLY A 459 -25.80 6.12 -9.72
N TYR A 460 -25.19 6.87 -8.81
CA TYR A 460 -25.06 6.54 -7.40
C TYR A 460 -25.54 7.69 -6.52
N ARG A 461 -26.02 7.37 -5.33
CA ARG A 461 -26.17 8.33 -4.23
C ARG A 461 -25.60 7.77 -2.93
N ILE A 462 -24.96 8.64 -2.15
CA ILE A 462 -24.57 8.38 -0.76
C ILE A 462 -25.55 9.14 0.12
N VAL A 463 -26.21 8.43 1.01
CA VAL A 463 -27.24 8.98 1.90
C VAL A 463 -26.72 8.97 3.33
N SER A 464 -26.67 10.14 3.94
CA SER A 464 -26.47 10.28 5.38
C SER A 464 -27.74 9.93 6.13
N ASP A 465 -27.65 9.02 7.10
CA ASP A 465 -28.72 8.73 8.05
C ASP A 465 -28.42 9.40 9.40
N PRO A 466 -28.92 10.63 9.64
CA PRO A 466 -28.68 11.35 10.90
C PRO A 466 -29.33 10.68 12.12
N GLY A 467 -30.18 9.67 11.94
CA GLY A 467 -30.86 8.95 13.03
C GLY A 467 -30.14 7.68 13.51
N ALA A 468 -29.10 7.24 12.82
CA ALA A 468 -28.42 5.96 13.07
C ALA A 468 -26.88 6.13 13.14
N ASP A 469 -26.38 6.82 14.17
CA ASP A 469 -24.94 6.90 14.50
C ASP A 469 -24.03 7.45 13.37
N LEU A 470 -24.46 8.52 12.69
CA LEU A 470 -23.70 9.19 11.63
C LEU A 470 -23.32 8.27 10.44
N ASN A 471 -24.08 7.20 10.23
CA ASN A 471 -23.80 6.25 9.17
C ASN A 471 -24.20 6.79 7.78
N CYS A 472 -23.32 6.55 6.81
CA CYS A 472 -23.58 6.74 5.39
C CYS A 472 -23.79 5.36 4.73
N TYR A 473 -24.69 5.28 3.75
CA TYR A 473 -24.80 4.12 2.88
C TYR A 473 -24.88 4.55 1.42
N ILE A 474 -24.49 3.64 0.52
CA ILE A 474 -24.54 3.89 -0.91
C ILE A 474 -25.63 3.07 -1.58
N GLU A 475 -26.24 3.64 -2.60
CA GLU A 475 -27.19 2.93 -3.46
C GLU A 475 -27.13 3.48 -4.88
N ARG A 476 -27.51 2.64 -5.84
CA ARG A 476 -27.67 3.05 -7.22
C ARG A 476 -28.94 3.87 -7.41
N THR A 477 -28.86 4.87 -8.26
CA THR A 477 -29.99 5.67 -8.71
C THR A 477 -30.41 5.25 -10.11
N ASN A 478 -31.73 5.18 -10.34
CA ASN A 478 -32.29 4.89 -11.66
C ASN A 478 -32.06 6.01 -12.68
#